data_AF-A0A925D7G1-F1
#
_entry.id   AF-A0A925D7G1-F1
#
_cell.length_a   1.000
_cell.length_b   1.000
_cell.length_c   1.000
_cell.angle_alpha   90.00
_cell.angle_beta   90.00
_cell.angle_gamma   90.00
#
_symmetry.space_group_name_H-M   'P 1'
#
loop_
_entity.id
_entity.type
_entity.pdbx_description
1 polymer ?
#
loop_
_entity_poly.entity_id
_entity_poly.type
_entity_poly.pdbx_seq_one_letter_code
_entity_poly.pdbx_strand_id
1 'polypeptide(L)'
;GAKAIIGRETRTDEERLDAYRQHGPSYFMLHLLPSVITPAYPADSAPALPAANGPTGGPNGEPDAALVAVSKTMAILAHLAILAAMIFIGYWHFENIKMGIGAATLYLILPYTSQMTGHVDHVLPSALLLWAIVLYRRPAMAGLLIGLAMSAFYYPFFLLPLWLSFYWQRGVMRFLTGLLLAVGAMVASLAFVANSPADFWTLVQAMFGLWMPKVAGLEGIWANQYGWDPIYRLPVIATCVALGGSLALWPAQKNLGTLLSCSAAMMIAIQFWHGHGDGGGMYLAWFLPLALLTVFRPNLEDRVALTVLGEDWFTRRRAKLAQLNRPSSAGKDSIAAFSPLRFPSPPTAS
;
A
#
# COMPACT_ATOMS: atom_id res chain seq x y z
N GLY A 1 13.12 32.63 -2.28
CA GLY A 1 12.91 31.33 -1.61
C GLY A 1 13.56 30.22 -2.41
N ALA A 2 12.80 29.56 -3.30
CA ALA A 2 13.29 28.41 -4.08
C ALA A 2 14.55 28.70 -4.93
N LYS A 3 14.64 29.84 -5.64
CA LYS A 3 15.82 30.21 -6.43
C LYS A 3 17.12 30.40 -5.61
N ALA A 4 17.04 30.68 -4.30
CA ALA A 4 18.23 30.85 -3.45
C ALA A 4 18.77 29.51 -2.94
N ILE A 5 17.89 28.51 -2.80
CA ILE A 5 18.27 27.12 -2.46
C ILE A 5 18.78 26.42 -3.73
N ILE A 6 18.14 26.65 -4.89
CA ILE A 6 18.49 26.05 -6.18
C ILE A 6 19.71 26.74 -6.82
N GLY A 7 19.91 28.05 -6.61
CA GLY A 7 21.01 28.84 -7.18
C GLY A 7 22.41 28.48 -6.63
N ARG A 8 22.49 27.53 -5.70
CA ARG A 8 23.75 27.05 -5.12
C ARG A 8 24.20 25.68 -5.64
N GLU A 9 23.35 24.97 -6.37
CA GLU A 9 23.66 23.62 -6.86
C GLU A 9 23.91 23.66 -8.37
N THR A 10 25.12 24.08 -8.75
CA THR A 10 25.65 23.98 -10.12
C THR A 10 26.04 22.54 -10.44
N ARG A 11 25.10 21.59 -10.31
CA ARG A 11 25.30 20.23 -10.82
C ARG A 11 25.03 20.22 -12.32
N THR A 12 25.93 19.61 -13.07
CA THR A 12 25.76 19.36 -14.50
C THR A 12 24.59 18.42 -14.75
N ASP A 13 24.02 18.43 -15.97
CA ASP A 13 22.88 17.57 -16.33
C ASP A 13 23.22 16.07 -16.12
N GLU A 14 24.49 15.68 -16.32
CA GLU A 14 24.99 14.32 -16.07
C GLU A 14 24.98 13.95 -14.58
N GLU A 15 25.44 14.83 -13.69
CA GLU A 15 25.43 14.59 -12.25
C GLU A 15 24.01 14.49 -11.67
N ARG A 16 23.07 15.28 -12.22
CA ARG A 16 21.65 15.19 -11.85
C ARG A 16 21.07 13.84 -12.28
N LEU A 17 21.34 13.42 -13.51
CA LEU A 17 20.92 12.11 -14.02
C LEU A 17 21.53 10.96 -13.22
N ASP A 18 22.78 11.07 -12.78
CA ASP A 18 23.43 10.06 -11.97
C ASP A 18 22.87 10.00 -10.54
N ALA A 19 22.47 11.13 -9.95
CA ALA A 19 21.74 11.15 -8.68
C ALA A 19 20.36 10.45 -8.79
N TYR A 20 19.60 10.73 -9.86
CA TYR A 20 18.35 10.01 -10.13
C TYR A 20 18.53 8.52 -10.29
N ARG A 21 19.61 8.15 -10.96
CA ARG A 21 20.00 6.77 -11.22
C ARG A 21 20.40 6.01 -9.97
N GLN A 22 20.68 6.68 -8.85
CA GLN A 22 20.97 6.08 -7.55
C GLN A 22 19.69 5.91 -6.71
N HIS A 23 18.83 6.92 -6.63
CA HIS A 23 17.60 6.89 -5.81
C HIS A 23 16.37 6.34 -6.53
N GLY A 24 16.45 6.17 -7.85
CA GLY A 24 15.37 5.65 -8.69
C GLY A 24 14.41 6.73 -9.18
N PRO A 25 13.39 6.34 -9.95
CA PRO A 25 12.41 7.28 -10.51
C PRO A 25 11.51 7.85 -9.40
N SER A 26 11.66 9.14 -9.14
CA SER A 26 10.96 9.86 -8.08
C SER A 26 11.01 11.38 -8.33
N TYR A 27 10.30 12.17 -7.53
CA TYR A 27 10.30 13.62 -7.64
C TYR A 27 11.63 14.24 -7.20
N PHE A 28 12.26 15.06 -8.06
CA PHE A 28 13.61 15.62 -7.86
C PHE A 28 13.86 16.18 -6.45
N MET A 29 12.93 17.00 -5.96
CA MET A 29 13.12 17.74 -4.71
C MET A 29 13.22 16.82 -3.49
N LEU A 30 12.70 15.60 -3.58
CA LEU A 30 12.81 14.63 -2.49
C LEU A 30 14.24 14.09 -2.37
N HIS A 31 15.03 14.10 -3.46
CA HIS A 31 16.44 13.71 -3.43
C HIS A 31 17.34 14.78 -2.78
N LEU A 32 16.83 16.00 -2.59
CA LEU A 32 17.56 17.05 -1.87
C LEU A 32 17.47 16.88 -0.34
N LEU A 33 16.55 16.06 0.14
CA LEU A 33 16.31 15.88 1.56
C LEU A 33 17.35 14.90 2.14
N PRO A 34 18.17 15.32 3.12
CA PRO A 34 19.08 14.39 3.78
C PRO A 34 18.28 13.35 4.56
N SER A 35 18.76 12.10 4.56
CA SER A 35 18.26 11.08 5.47
C SER A 35 18.80 11.35 6.87
N VAL A 36 17.89 11.48 7.83
CA VAL A 36 18.24 11.81 9.22
C VAL A 36 18.33 10.49 10.00
N ILE A 37 19.55 10.01 10.21
CA ILE A 37 19.79 8.81 11.00
C ILE A 37 19.52 9.13 12.47
N THR A 38 18.74 8.28 13.14
CA THR A 38 18.67 8.27 14.60
C THR A 38 19.78 7.34 15.09
N PRO A 39 20.86 7.82 15.72
CA PRO A 39 21.94 6.94 16.14
C PRO A 39 21.41 5.98 17.21
N ALA A 40 21.48 4.68 16.93
CA ALA A 40 21.28 3.65 17.96
C ALA A 40 22.54 3.48 18.84
N TYR A 41 23.67 4.06 18.42
CA TYR A 41 24.97 3.95 19.07
C TYR A 41 25.58 5.36 19.25
N PRO A 42 26.37 5.60 20.31
CA PRO A 42 27.15 6.84 20.43
C PRO A 42 27.97 7.06 19.15
N ALA A 43 27.98 8.31 18.64
CA ALA A 43 28.64 8.68 17.38
C ALA A 43 30.10 8.17 17.31
N ASP A 44 30.74 8.05 18.46
CA ASP A 44 32.14 7.68 18.67
C ASP A 44 32.43 6.19 18.40
N SER A 45 31.40 5.37 18.24
CA SER A 45 31.53 3.90 18.13
C SER A 45 30.63 3.27 17.07
N ALA A 46 29.98 4.09 16.24
CA ALA A 46 29.32 3.60 15.04
C ALA A 46 30.38 3.09 14.04
N PRO A 47 30.32 1.83 13.56
CA PRO A 47 31.10 1.45 12.40
C PRO A 47 30.76 2.43 11.27
N ALA A 48 31.76 2.85 10.50
CA ALA A 48 31.60 3.72 9.35
C ALA A 48 30.72 3.04 8.28
N LEU A 49 29.41 3.08 8.50
CA LEU A 49 28.43 2.76 7.49
C LEU A 49 28.47 3.89 6.46
N PRO A 50 28.30 3.58 5.16
CA PRO A 50 28.40 4.57 4.09
C PRO A 50 27.55 5.79 4.45
N ALA A 51 28.18 6.96 4.46
CA ALA A 51 27.50 8.20 4.76
C ALA A 51 26.21 8.30 3.95
N ALA A 52 25.12 8.70 4.60
CA ALA A 52 23.90 9.09 3.94
C ALA A 52 24.24 9.99 2.76
N ASN A 53 24.06 9.48 1.53
CA ASN A 53 24.36 10.16 0.28
C ASN A 53 23.33 11.29 0.00
N GLY A 54 23.19 12.24 0.92
CA GLY A 54 22.52 13.50 0.67
C GLY A 54 23.49 14.52 0.04
N PRO A 55 23.01 15.56 -0.65
CA PRO A 55 23.89 16.62 -1.16
C PRO A 55 24.63 17.29 0.00
N THR A 56 25.95 17.12 0.06
CA THR A 56 26.85 17.79 1.01
C THR A 56 27.02 19.27 0.59
N GLY A 57 26.01 20.08 0.88
CA GLY A 57 25.91 21.47 0.43
C GLY A 57 26.69 22.52 1.24
N GLY A 58 27.53 22.11 2.20
CA GLY A 58 28.30 23.02 3.05
C GLY A 58 29.79 23.04 2.70
N PRO A 59 30.52 24.18 2.88
CA PRO A 59 31.98 24.25 2.73
C PRO A 59 32.76 23.29 3.66
N ASN A 60 32.09 22.69 4.65
CA ASN A 60 32.64 21.69 5.58
C ASN A 60 31.96 20.31 5.46
N GLY A 61 31.17 20.05 4.42
CA GLY A 61 30.44 18.79 4.25
C GLY A 61 29.20 18.63 5.17
N GLU A 62 28.84 19.64 5.94
CA GLU A 62 27.64 19.62 6.77
C GLU A 62 26.36 19.85 5.94
N PRO A 63 25.28 19.07 6.17
CA PRO A 63 24.01 19.27 5.50
C PRO A 63 23.36 20.60 5.92
N ASP A 64 22.72 21.29 4.98
CA ASP A 64 22.02 22.55 5.24
C ASP A 64 20.98 22.37 6.37
N ALA A 65 21.13 23.13 7.45
CA ALA A 65 20.25 23.06 8.62
C ALA A 65 18.77 23.25 8.25
N ALA A 66 18.47 24.04 7.21
CA ALA A 66 17.11 24.21 6.71
C ALA A 66 16.57 22.92 6.07
N LEU A 67 17.36 22.24 5.24
CA LEU A 67 16.96 20.96 4.63
C LEU A 67 16.81 19.86 5.68
N VAL A 68 17.69 19.81 6.68
CA VAL A 68 17.56 18.89 7.82
C VAL A 68 16.26 19.13 8.58
N ALA A 69 15.92 20.39 8.86
CA ALA A 69 14.68 20.74 9.53
C ALA A 69 13.45 20.30 8.71
N VAL A 70 13.46 20.57 7.39
CA VAL A 70 12.39 20.14 6.47
C VAL A 70 12.26 18.62 6.46
N SER A 71 13.36 17.85 6.32
CA SER A 71 13.34 16.39 6.38
C SER A 71 12.71 15.87 7.67
N LYS A 72 13.14 16.39 8.83
CA LYS A 72 12.62 16.00 10.14
C LYS A 72 11.13 16.30 10.27
N THR A 73 10.71 17.51 9.93
CA THR A 73 9.31 17.91 10.01
C THR A 73 8.45 17.06 9.10
N MET A 74 8.90 16.82 7.86
CA MET A 74 8.17 16.00 6.89
C MET A 74 8.05 14.54 7.33
N ALA A 75 9.13 13.94 7.85
CA ALA A 75 9.11 12.59 8.38
C ALA A 75 8.16 12.46 9.59
N ILE A 76 8.22 13.40 10.54
CA ILE A 76 7.33 13.41 11.72
C ILE A 76 5.87 13.53 11.28
N LEU A 77 5.55 14.48 10.41
CA LEU A 77 4.19 14.67 9.92
C LEU A 77 3.68 13.45 9.14
N ALA A 78 4.53 12.82 8.34
CA ALA A 78 4.16 11.63 7.58
C ALA A 78 3.87 10.42 8.50
N HIS A 79 4.67 10.20 9.55
CA HIS A 79 4.38 9.18 10.55
C HIS A 79 3.09 9.48 11.32
N LEU A 80 2.89 10.71 11.79
CA LEU A 80 1.64 11.11 12.45
C LEU A 80 0.43 10.91 11.54
N ALA A 81 0.58 11.21 10.25
CA ALA A 81 -0.44 10.97 9.24
C ALA A 81 -0.75 9.47 9.07
N ILE A 82 0.25 8.59 9.09
CA ILE A 82 0.06 7.13 9.08
C ILE A 82 -0.74 6.68 10.31
N LEU A 83 -0.34 7.10 11.51
CA LEU A 83 -1.03 6.71 12.76
C LEU A 83 -2.49 7.17 12.76
N ALA A 84 -2.71 8.44 12.41
CA ALA A 84 -4.05 9.02 12.31
C ALA A 84 -4.89 8.27 11.27
N ALA A 85 -4.32 7.94 10.11
CA ALA A 85 -5.04 7.19 9.08
C ALA A 85 -5.41 5.78 9.54
N MET A 86 -4.51 5.06 10.21
CA MET A 86 -4.82 3.72 10.74
C MET A 86 -5.95 3.76 11.78
N ILE A 87 -5.94 4.75 12.66
CA ILE A 87 -7.01 4.96 13.65
C ILE A 87 -8.33 5.34 12.97
N PHE A 88 -8.30 6.27 12.00
CA PHE A 88 -9.50 6.66 11.25
C PHE A 88 -10.08 5.52 10.41
N ILE A 89 -9.24 4.68 9.81
CA ILE A 89 -9.71 3.48 9.10
C ILE A 89 -10.38 2.52 10.10
N GLY A 90 -9.76 2.28 11.26
CA GLY A 90 -10.35 1.49 12.33
C GLY A 90 -11.71 2.03 12.79
N TYR A 91 -11.81 3.34 12.99
CA TYR A 91 -13.01 3.99 13.50
C TYR A 91 -14.12 4.12 12.46
N TRP A 92 -13.83 4.68 11.27
CA TRP A 92 -14.85 4.98 10.25
C TRP A 92 -15.20 3.81 9.34
N HIS A 93 -14.26 2.89 9.10
CA HIS A 93 -14.43 1.87 8.07
C HIS A 93 -14.50 0.45 8.61
N PHE A 94 -13.80 0.17 9.72
CA PHE A 94 -13.90 -1.11 10.42
C PHE A 94 -14.93 -1.07 11.55
N GLU A 95 -15.44 0.11 11.93
CA GLU A 95 -16.35 0.31 13.06
C GLU A 95 -15.78 -0.25 14.39
N ASN A 96 -14.46 -0.44 14.45
CA ASN A 96 -13.73 -0.92 15.61
C ASN A 96 -12.44 -0.14 15.79
N ILE A 97 -12.51 0.89 16.62
CA ILE A 97 -11.37 1.76 16.93
C ILE A 97 -10.21 1.00 17.60
N LYS A 98 -10.50 -0.08 18.35
CA LYS A 98 -9.46 -0.87 19.04
C LYS A 98 -8.55 -1.55 18.02
N MET A 99 -9.10 -2.03 16.90
CA MET A 99 -8.29 -2.62 15.82
C MET A 99 -7.40 -1.57 15.14
N GLY A 100 -7.92 -0.36 14.92
CA GLY A 100 -7.11 0.76 14.41
C GLY A 100 -5.96 1.15 15.34
N ILE A 101 -6.24 1.31 16.64
CA ILE A 101 -5.23 1.62 17.66
C ILE A 101 -4.21 0.47 17.80
N GLY A 102 -4.67 -0.78 17.78
CA GLY A 102 -3.80 -1.96 17.85
C GLY A 102 -2.84 -2.03 16.67
N ALA A 103 -3.35 -1.83 15.44
CA ALA A 103 -2.52 -1.81 14.25
C ALA A 103 -1.51 -0.64 14.26
N ALA A 104 -1.93 0.56 14.68
CA ALA A 104 -1.05 1.72 14.79
C ALA A 104 0.05 1.55 15.85
N THR A 105 -0.30 0.97 17.00
CA THR A 105 0.66 0.62 18.06
C THR A 105 1.68 -0.40 17.57
N LEU A 106 1.23 -1.44 16.88
CA LEU A 106 2.11 -2.46 16.32
C LEU A 106 3.07 -1.86 15.28
N TYR A 107 2.58 -0.95 14.42
CA TYR A 107 3.42 -0.20 13.49
C TYR A 107 4.55 0.56 14.22
N LEU A 108 4.27 1.22 15.34
CA LEU A 108 5.28 1.98 16.09
C LEU A 108 6.33 1.11 16.80
N ILE A 109 5.93 -0.07 17.28
CA ILE A 109 6.82 -0.96 18.05
C ILE A 109 7.76 -1.76 17.13
N LEU A 110 7.44 -1.87 15.83
CA LEU A 110 8.27 -2.58 14.87
C LEU A 110 9.68 -1.96 14.77
N PRO A 111 10.77 -2.75 14.87
CA PRO A 111 12.14 -2.24 14.82
C PRO A 111 12.44 -1.44 13.55
N TYR A 112 11.80 -1.81 12.45
CA TYR A 112 11.89 -1.08 11.19
C TYR A 112 11.47 0.39 11.34
N THR A 113 10.38 0.65 12.05
CA THR A 113 9.84 2.00 12.22
C THR A 113 10.80 2.87 13.02
N SER A 114 11.47 2.31 14.05
CA SER A 114 12.47 3.05 14.82
C SER A 114 13.75 3.30 14.02
N GLN A 115 14.26 2.30 13.29
CA GLN A 115 15.47 2.41 12.47
C GLN A 115 15.31 3.40 11.32
N MET A 116 14.15 3.39 10.65
CA MET A 116 13.91 4.20 9.45
C MET A 116 13.06 5.46 9.73
N THR A 117 12.99 5.89 11.00
CA THR A 117 12.12 7.01 11.42
C THR A 117 12.33 8.28 10.59
N GLY A 118 13.59 8.64 10.31
CA GLY A 118 13.96 9.88 9.63
C GLY A 118 14.02 9.81 8.11
N HIS A 119 13.58 8.70 7.50
CA HIS A 119 13.63 8.50 6.05
C HIS A 119 12.27 8.85 5.43
N VAL A 120 12.21 10.04 4.80
CA VAL A 120 10.98 10.58 4.19
C VAL A 120 10.49 9.70 3.04
N ASP A 121 11.41 9.15 2.27
CA ASP A 121 11.20 8.25 1.15
C ASP A 121 10.55 6.92 1.54
N HIS A 122 10.79 6.46 2.76
CA HIS A 122 10.12 5.28 3.30
C HIS A 122 8.67 5.55 3.73
N VAL A 123 8.38 6.75 4.26
CA VAL A 123 7.16 6.99 5.05
C VAL A 123 6.11 7.78 4.26
N LEU A 124 6.53 8.73 3.42
CA LEU A 124 5.61 9.61 2.69
C LEU A 124 4.65 8.84 1.76
N PRO A 125 5.10 7.86 0.95
CA PRO A 125 4.19 7.09 0.10
C PRO A 125 3.06 6.46 0.89
N SER A 126 3.41 5.84 2.02
CA SER A 126 2.48 5.12 2.88
C SER A 126 1.45 6.05 3.51
N ALA A 127 1.88 7.22 3.96
CA ALA A 127 0.98 8.25 4.47
C ALA A 127 -0.07 8.64 3.40
N LEU A 128 0.37 8.91 2.17
CA LEU A 128 -0.52 9.26 1.06
C LEU A 128 -1.46 8.11 0.69
N LEU A 129 -0.96 6.88 0.60
CA LEU A 129 -1.76 5.69 0.30
C LEU A 129 -2.82 5.42 1.37
N LEU A 130 -2.47 5.51 2.66
CA LEU A 130 -3.42 5.30 3.75
C LEU A 130 -4.48 6.39 3.79
N TRP A 131 -4.12 7.65 3.58
CA TRP A 131 -5.11 8.73 3.49
C TRP A 131 -6.00 8.61 2.25
N ALA A 132 -5.49 8.05 1.14
CA ALA A 132 -6.33 7.70 0.00
C ALA A 132 -7.38 6.65 0.38
N ILE A 133 -7.00 5.67 1.22
CA ILE A 133 -7.93 4.69 1.79
C ILE A 133 -8.91 5.35 2.77
N VAL A 134 -8.46 6.22 3.68
CA VAL A 134 -9.36 6.98 4.59
C VAL A 134 -10.44 7.69 3.78
N LEU A 135 -10.04 8.32 2.68
CA LEU A 135 -10.90 9.13 1.82
C LEU A 135 -11.46 8.37 0.60
N TYR A 136 -11.51 7.03 0.62
CA TYR A 136 -11.98 6.23 -0.52
C TYR A 136 -13.42 6.57 -0.95
N ARG A 137 -14.24 7.10 -0.04
CA ARG A 137 -15.61 7.54 -0.36
C ARG A 137 -15.65 8.86 -1.15
N ARG A 138 -14.52 9.56 -1.28
CA ARG A 138 -14.34 10.82 -2.03
C ARG A 138 -13.35 10.59 -3.17
N PRO A 139 -13.80 10.10 -4.34
CA PRO A 139 -12.90 9.64 -5.40
C PRO A 139 -11.87 10.69 -5.84
N ALA A 140 -12.24 11.97 -5.90
CA ALA A 140 -11.31 13.04 -6.26
C ALA A 140 -10.16 13.23 -5.25
N MET A 141 -10.44 13.12 -3.95
CA MET A 141 -9.38 13.23 -2.93
C MET A 141 -8.48 12.00 -2.92
N ALA A 142 -9.07 10.80 -3.07
CA ALA A 142 -8.31 9.57 -3.22
C ALA A 142 -7.41 9.62 -4.46
N GLY A 143 -7.94 10.07 -5.61
CA GLY A 143 -7.18 10.28 -6.84
C GLY A 143 -6.04 11.27 -6.65
N LEU A 144 -6.30 12.39 -5.99
CA LEU A 144 -5.25 13.39 -5.68
C LEU A 144 -4.13 12.77 -4.85
N LEU A 145 -4.44 12.02 -3.80
CA LEU A 145 -3.43 11.40 -2.94
C LEU A 145 -2.65 10.27 -3.64
N ILE A 146 -3.32 9.43 -4.43
CA ILE A 146 -2.67 8.42 -5.28
C ILE A 146 -1.78 9.10 -6.34
N GLY A 147 -2.24 10.20 -6.93
CA GLY A 147 -1.49 10.99 -7.91
C GLY A 147 -0.24 11.64 -7.31
N LEU A 148 -0.35 12.19 -6.10
CA LEU A 148 0.80 12.68 -5.33
C LEU A 148 1.75 11.53 -5.00
N ALA A 149 1.25 10.38 -4.55
CA ALA A 149 2.07 9.24 -4.20
C ALA A 149 2.88 8.72 -5.41
N MET A 150 2.24 8.56 -6.58
CA MET A 150 2.91 8.08 -7.80
C MET A 150 3.88 9.08 -8.41
N SER A 151 3.63 10.38 -8.22
CA SER A 151 4.51 11.43 -8.75
C SER A 151 5.69 11.66 -7.81
N ALA A 152 5.47 11.56 -6.50
CA ALA A 152 6.52 11.60 -5.50
C ALA A 152 7.43 10.37 -5.64
N PHE A 153 6.83 9.19 -5.81
CA PHE A 153 7.52 7.91 -5.96
C PHE A 153 6.85 7.12 -7.06
N TYR A 154 7.59 6.63 -8.04
CA TYR A 154 7.00 5.97 -9.22
C TYR A 154 6.12 4.73 -8.91
N TYR A 155 6.41 4.00 -7.84
CA TYR A 155 5.89 2.65 -7.60
C TYR A 155 4.37 2.50 -7.38
N PRO A 156 3.68 3.39 -6.63
CA PRO A 156 2.22 3.42 -6.57
C PRO A 156 1.50 3.48 -7.92
N PHE A 157 2.18 3.77 -9.03
CA PHE A 157 1.61 3.65 -10.38
C PHE A 157 0.96 2.28 -10.65
N PHE A 158 1.56 1.19 -10.15
CA PHE A 158 1.03 -0.17 -10.32
C PHE A 158 -0.29 -0.44 -9.58
N LEU A 159 -0.72 0.49 -8.71
CA LEU A 159 -2.04 0.44 -8.07
C LEU A 159 -3.14 0.97 -9.00
N LEU A 160 -2.84 1.71 -10.06
CA LEU A 160 -3.84 2.32 -10.94
C LEU A 160 -4.90 1.34 -11.48
N PRO A 161 -4.52 0.14 -12.00
CA PRO A 161 -5.52 -0.83 -12.45
C PRO A 161 -6.55 -1.19 -11.36
N LEU A 162 -6.09 -1.38 -10.12
CA LEU A 162 -6.93 -1.70 -8.97
C LEU A 162 -7.89 -0.56 -8.63
N TRP A 163 -7.37 0.66 -8.50
CA TRP A 163 -8.16 1.84 -8.10
C TRP A 163 -9.13 2.31 -9.18
N LEU A 164 -8.72 2.26 -10.45
CA LEU A 164 -9.61 2.56 -11.58
C LEU A 164 -10.76 1.56 -11.65
N SER A 165 -10.46 0.27 -11.47
CA SER A 165 -11.48 -0.77 -11.44
C SER A 165 -12.43 -0.64 -10.24
N PHE A 166 -11.91 -0.24 -9.07
CA PHE A 166 -12.73 0.03 -7.88
C PHE A 166 -13.77 1.14 -8.11
N TYR A 167 -13.40 2.22 -8.79
CA TYR A 167 -14.31 3.33 -9.12
C TYR A 167 -15.03 3.19 -10.47
N TRP A 168 -14.84 2.06 -11.19
CA TRP A 168 -15.29 1.90 -12.57
C TRP A 168 -16.78 2.18 -12.75
N GLN A 169 -17.60 1.62 -11.86
CA GLN A 169 -19.05 1.82 -11.91
C GLN A 169 -19.46 3.26 -11.58
N ARG A 170 -18.79 3.89 -10.61
CA ARG A 170 -19.15 5.21 -10.10
C ARG A 170 -17.92 5.94 -9.56
N GLY A 171 -17.61 7.08 -10.16
CA GLY A 171 -16.60 8.01 -9.63
C GLY A 171 -15.24 7.96 -10.30
N VAL A 172 -15.03 7.11 -11.32
CA VAL A 172 -13.76 7.05 -12.06
C VAL A 172 -13.32 8.40 -12.61
N MET A 173 -14.23 9.20 -13.17
CA MET A 173 -13.90 10.54 -13.69
C MET A 173 -13.43 11.48 -12.58
N ARG A 174 -14.08 11.46 -11.40
CA ARG A 174 -13.69 12.28 -10.26
C ARG A 174 -12.31 11.86 -9.74
N PHE A 175 -12.06 10.56 -9.67
CA PHE A 175 -10.76 10.00 -9.33
C PHE A 175 -9.68 10.44 -10.33
N LEU A 176 -9.93 10.30 -11.62
CA LEU A 176 -9.02 10.73 -12.68
C LEU A 176 -8.75 12.24 -12.63
N THR A 177 -9.76 13.07 -12.37
CA THR A 177 -9.56 14.52 -12.21
C THR A 177 -8.61 14.80 -11.05
N GLY A 178 -8.83 14.20 -9.87
CA GLY A 178 -7.92 14.37 -8.74
C GLY A 178 -6.51 13.89 -9.02
N LEU A 179 -6.39 12.72 -9.65
CA LEU A 179 -5.13 12.11 -10.07
C LEU A 179 -4.34 13.03 -11.01
N LEU A 180 -4.99 13.49 -12.10
CA LEU A 180 -4.36 14.34 -13.11
C LEU A 180 -4.04 15.73 -12.56
N LEU A 181 -4.84 16.26 -11.64
CA LEU A 181 -4.52 17.52 -10.97
C LEU A 181 -3.26 17.39 -10.10
N ALA A 182 -3.13 16.31 -9.33
CA ALA A 182 -1.93 16.07 -8.52
C ALA A 182 -0.68 15.88 -9.38
N VAL A 183 -0.77 15.01 -10.40
CA VAL A 183 0.32 14.77 -11.34
C VAL A 183 0.70 16.06 -12.07
N GLY A 184 -0.29 16.79 -12.60
CA GLY A 184 -0.09 18.05 -13.30
C GLY A 184 0.55 19.12 -12.43
N ALA A 185 0.16 19.21 -11.15
CA ALA A 185 0.79 20.12 -10.19
C ALA A 185 2.26 19.77 -9.92
N MET A 186 2.58 18.48 -9.75
CA MET A 186 3.95 18.00 -9.55
C MET A 186 4.82 18.17 -10.79
N VAL A 187 4.27 17.95 -11.99
CA VAL A 187 4.97 18.25 -13.24
C VAL A 187 5.19 19.76 -13.40
N ALA A 188 4.16 20.57 -13.15
CA ALA A 188 4.27 22.02 -13.23
C ALA A 188 5.28 22.59 -12.22
N SER A 189 5.41 21.98 -11.03
CA SER A 189 6.39 22.43 -10.06
C SER A 189 7.85 22.23 -10.51
N LEU A 190 8.12 21.25 -11.39
CA LEU A 190 9.45 21.08 -12.01
C LEU A 190 9.85 22.26 -12.91
N ALA A 191 8.88 23.00 -13.46
CA ALA A 191 9.18 24.18 -14.28
C ALA A 191 9.85 25.31 -13.48
N PHE A 192 9.69 25.33 -12.15
CA PHE A 192 10.40 26.27 -11.27
C PHE A 192 11.82 25.84 -10.92
N VAL A 193 12.19 24.60 -11.26
CA VAL A 193 13.46 23.95 -10.93
C VAL A 193 14.35 23.81 -12.16
N ALA A 194 13.73 23.54 -13.30
CA ALA A 194 14.41 23.35 -14.57
C ALA A 194 15.14 24.63 -14.99
N ASN A 195 16.39 24.46 -15.46
CA ASN A 195 17.19 25.56 -15.98
C ASN A 195 16.90 25.82 -17.48
N SER A 196 16.37 24.82 -18.18
CA SER A 196 16.04 24.90 -19.61
C SER A 196 14.81 24.03 -19.95
N PRO A 197 14.16 24.24 -21.12
CA PRO A 197 13.07 23.37 -21.58
C PRO A 197 13.50 21.91 -21.79
N ALA A 198 14.77 21.68 -22.17
CA ALA A 198 15.31 20.33 -22.32
C ALA A 198 15.49 19.65 -20.95
N ASP A 199 16.08 20.37 -19.98
CA ASP A 199 16.24 19.93 -18.58
C ASP A 199 14.88 19.59 -17.96
N PHE A 200 13.85 20.42 -18.20
CA PHE A 200 12.49 20.14 -17.74
C PHE A 200 11.99 18.76 -18.18
N TRP A 201 12.17 18.41 -19.46
CA TRP A 201 11.71 17.11 -19.97
C TRP A 201 12.52 15.96 -19.39
N THR A 202 13.82 16.15 -19.18
CA THR A 202 14.69 15.20 -18.48
C THR A 202 14.17 14.93 -17.07
N LEU A 203 13.81 15.96 -16.30
CA LEU A 203 13.25 15.82 -14.96
C LEU A 203 11.88 15.11 -14.97
N VAL A 204 11.04 15.35 -15.98
CA VAL A 204 9.75 14.67 -16.14
C VAL A 204 9.94 13.19 -16.49
N GLN A 205 10.82 12.88 -17.44
CA GLN A 205 11.18 11.50 -17.77
C GLN A 205 11.74 10.77 -16.55
N ALA A 206 12.54 11.49 -15.76
CA ALA A 206 13.11 10.95 -14.53
C ALA A 206 12.09 10.64 -13.46
N MET A 207 11.10 11.51 -13.27
CA MET A 207 10.02 11.32 -12.31
C MET A 207 9.21 10.04 -12.58
N PHE A 208 9.02 9.70 -13.86
CA PHE A 208 8.25 8.51 -14.27
C PHE A 208 9.10 7.30 -14.66
N GLY A 209 10.42 7.39 -14.58
CA GLY A 209 11.31 6.29 -14.95
C GLY A 209 11.25 5.89 -16.42
N LEU A 210 10.98 6.86 -17.32
CA LEU A 210 10.86 6.65 -18.77
C LEU A 210 12.25 6.57 -19.43
N TRP A 211 13.10 5.67 -18.96
CA TRP A 211 14.45 5.43 -19.45
C TRP A 211 14.73 3.94 -19.61
N MET A 212 15.79 3.61 -20.36
CA MET A 212 16.21 2.22 -20.51
C MET A 212 16.54 1.62 -19.13
N PRO A 213 16.01 0.41 -18.81
CA PRO A 213 16.34 -0.27 -17.57
C PRO A 213 17.85 -0.43 -17.44
N LYS A 214 18.41 0.00 -16.31
CA LYS A 214 19.78 -0.37 -15.96
C LYS A 214 19.87 -1.87 -15.81
N VAL A 215 20.96 -2.44 -16.32
CA VAL A 215 21.31 -3.87 -16.17
C VAL A 215 22.52 -4.09 -15.27
N ALA A 216 23.21 -3.01 -14.86
CA ALA A 216 24.43 -3.04 -14.05
C ALA A 216 24.32 -2.06 -12.87
N GLY A 217 24.97 -2.40 -11.74
CA GLY A 217 24.95 -1.57 -10.51
C GLY A 217 23.59 -1.50 -9.84
N LEU A 218 22.78 -2.54 -9.98
CA LEU A 218 21.46 -2.66 -9.35
C LEU A 218 21.61 -3.21 -7.93
N GLU A 219 21.09 -2.50 -6.94
CA GLU A 219 21.07 -2.94 -5.55
C GLU A 219 19.65 -3.43 -5.19
N GLY A 220 19.49 -4.45 -4.33
CA GLY A 220 18.17 -5.00 -3.92
C GLY A 220 17.83 -6.45 -4.27
N ILE A 221 16.89 -7.03 -3.49
CA ILE A 221 16.79 -8.47 -3.14
C ILE A 221 18.12 -8.98 -2.56
N TRP A 222 18.65 -8.17 -1.64
CA TRP A 222 19.74 -8.49 -0.70
C TRP A 222 21.13 -8.70 -1.33
N ALA A 223 21.63 -7.67 -2.01
CA ALA A 223 22.67 -7.72 -3.04
C ALA A 223 24.10 -8.23 -2.68
N ASN A 224 24.81 -8.58 -3.77
CA ASN A 224 26.22 -8.95 -4.00
C ASN A 224 26.80 -10.23 -3.39
N GLN A 225 26.58 -10.56 -2.11
CA GLN A 225 27.22 -11.75 -1.50
C GLN A 225 26.25 -12.93 -1.28
N TYR A 226 24.95 -12.65 -1.13
CA TYR A 226 23.88 -13.65 -0.94
C TYR A 226 22.62 -13.36 -1.78
N GLY A 227 22.66 -12.34 -2.64
CA GLY A 227 21.53 -11.91 -3.47
C GLY A 227 21.34 -12.77 -4.71
N TRP A 228 20.17 -12.66 -5.32
CA TRP A 228 19.85 -13.36 -6.58
C TRP A 228 20.49 -12.66 -7.77
N ASP A 229 20.77 -13.41 -8.84
CA ASP A 229 21.23 -12.84 -10.10
C ASP A 229 20.21 -11.78 -10.60
N PRO A 230 20.64 -10.56 -10.96
CA PRO A 230 19.78 -9.49 -11.45
C PRO A 230 18.83 -9.91 -12.59
N ILE A 231 19.19 -10.93 -13.39
CA ILE A 231 18.35 -11.42 -14.48
C ILE A 231 16.98 -11.93 -13.99
N TYR A 232 16.91 -12.48 -12.77
CA TYR A 232 15.66 -12.97 -12.17
C TYR A 232 14.68 -11.85 -11.80
N ARG A 233 15.08 -10.58 -11.89
CA ARG A 233 14.15 -9.45 -11.73
C ARG A 233 13.18 -9.34 -12.90
N LEU A 234 13.58 -9.73 -14.11
CA LEU A 234 12.72 -9.66 -15.31
C LEU A 234 11.41 -10.47 -15.14
N PRO A 235 11.44 -11.76 -14.75
CA PRO A 235 10.21 -12.50 -14.51
C PRO A 235 9.41 -11.95 -13.31
N VAL A 236 10.06 -11.39 -12.28
CA VAL A 236 9.38 -10.74 -11.15
C VAL A 236 8.63 -9.49 -11.61
N ILE A 237 9.27 -8.64 -12.43
CA ILE A 237 8.64 -7.46 -13.04
C ILE A 237 7.45 -7.91 -13.90
N ALA A 238 7.64 -8.90 -14.77
CA ALA A 238 6.58 -9.43 -15.61
C ALA A 238 5.40 -9.95 -14.78
N THR A 239 5.68 -10.65 -13.67
CA THR A 239 4.66 -11.13 -12.73
C THR A 239 3.98 -9.98 -12.00
N CYS A 240 4.71 -8.95 -11.61
CA CYS A 240 4.17 -7.75 -10.96
C CYS A 240 3.26 -6.96 -11.91
N VAL A 241 3.64 -6.83 -13.19
CA VAL A 241 2.82 -6.23 -14.25
C VAL A 241 1.57 -7.07 -14.49
N ALA A 242 1.72 -8.40 -14.59
CA ALA A 242 0.60 -9.32 -14.76
C ALA A 242 -0.37 -9.26 -13.56
N LEU A 243 0.16 -9.24 -12.33
CA LEU A 243 -0.63 -9.05 -11.12
C LEU A 243 -1.37 -7.71 -11.17
N GLY A 244 -0.68 -6.61 -11.49
CA GLY A 244 -1.27 -5.27 -11.58
C GLY A 244 -2.37 -5.21 -12.62
N GLY A 245 -2.11 -5.69 -13.84
CA GLY A 245 -3.12 -5.79 -14.90
C GLY A 245 -4.30 -6.66 -14.49
N SER A 246 -4.05 -7.80 -13.84
CA SER A 246 -5.11 -8.69 -13.36
C SER A 246 -6.03 -7.99 -12.35
N LEU A 247 -5.49 -7.08 -11.54
CA LEU A 247 -6.27 -6.31 -10.57
C LEU A 247 -7.32 -5.40 -11.22
N ALA A 248 -7.17 -5.02 -12.50
CA ALA A 248 -8.24 -4.32 -13.21
C ALA A 248 -9.49 -5.20 -13.42
N LEU A 249 -9.31 -6.50 -13.63
CA LEU A 249 -10.39 -7.45 -13.96
C LEU A 249 -10.86 -8.23 -12.73
N TRP A 250 -9.94 -8.62 -11.86
CA TRP A 250 -10.17 -9.50 -10.72
C TRP A 250 -9.69 -8.86 -9.42
N PRO A 251 -10.42 -8.97 -8.29
CA PRO A 251 -11.76 -9.51 -8.15
C PRO A 251 -12.82 -8.66 -8.88
N ALA A 252 -13.89 -9.30 -9.37
CA ALA A 252 -14.94 -8.62 -10.15
C ALA A 252 -15.73 -7.60 -9.31
N GLN A 253 -16.00 -7.94 -8.04
CA GLN A 253 -16.60 -7.03 -7.07
C GLN A 253 -15.55 -6.60 -6.05
N LYS A 254 -15.07 -5.36 -6.20
CA LYS A 254 -14.08 -4.79 -5.29
C LYS A 254 -14.78 -4.06 -4.14
N ASN A 255 -14.57 -4.55 -2.93
CA ASN A 255 -14.93 -3.85 -1.70
C ASN A 255 -13.70 -3.20 -1.06
N LEU A 256 -13.90 -2.42 0.00
CA LEU A 256 -12.79 -1.77 0.71
C LEU A 256 -11.72 -2.75 1.19
N GLY A 257 -12.14 -3.94 1.64
CA GLY A 257 -11.23 -4.99 2.07
C GLY A 257 -10.32 -5.48 0.94
N THR A 258 -10.87 -5.70 -0.27
CA THR A 258 -10.07 -6.05 -1.44
C THR A 258 -9.17 -4.89 -1.90
N LEU A 259 -9.64 -3.64 -1.79
CA LEU A 259 -8.84 -2.47 -2.13
C LEU A 259 -7.61 -2.38 -1.22
N LEU A 260 -7.80 -2.58 0.08
CA LEU A 260 -6.74 -2.58 1.09
C LEU A 260 -5.77 -3.75 0.89
N SER A 261 -6.28 -4.99 0.81
CA SER A 261 -5.44 -6.19 0.72
C SER A 261 -4.69 -6.29 -0.59
N CYS A 262 -5.31 -5.96 -1.73
CA CYS A 262 -4.65 -5.95 -3.02
C CYS A 262 -3.66 -4.78 -3.14
N SER A 263 -3.92 -3.63 -2.51
CA SER A 263 -2.92 -2.55 -2.44
C SER A 263 -1.70 -2.99 -1.63
N ALA A 264 -1.90 -3.62 -0.46
CA ALA A 264 -0.81 -4.18 0.32
C ALA A 264 -0.01 -5.22 -0.46
N ALA A 265 -0.70 -6.18 -1.10
CA ALA A 265 -0.07 -7.23 -1.90
C ALA A 265 0.73 -6.67 -3.08
N MET A 266 0.21 -5.66 -3.78
CA MET A 266 0.93 -5.01 -4.87
C MET A 266 2.17 -4.26 -4.37
N MET A 267 2.04 -3.50 -3.29
CA MET A 267 3.19 -2.79 -2.71
C MET A 267 4.25 -3.76 -2.19
N ILE A 268 3.87 -4.93 -1.67
CA ILE A 268 4.81 -6.02 -1.34
C ILE A 268 5.49 -6.55 -2.61
N ALA A 269 4.72 -6.85 -3.67
CA ALA A 269 5.26 -7.41 -4.92
C ALA A 269 6.32 -6.48 -5.54
N ILE A 270 6.12 -5.18 -5.46
CA ILE A 270 7.06 -4.17 -5.96
C ILE A 270 8.42 -4.24 -5.26
N GLN A 271 8.44 -4.55 -3.96
CA GLN A 271 9.69 -4.62 -3.20
C GLN A 271 10.66 -5.63 -3.77
N PHE A 272 10.15 -6.66 -4.46
CA PHE A 272 10.98 -7.72 -5.02
C PHE A 272 11.73 -7.34 -6.31
N TRP A 273 11.42 -6.21 -6.94
CA TRP A 273 12.16 -5.76 -8.12
C TRP A 273 12.60 -4.30 -8.06
N HIS A 274 12.17 -3.56 -7.04
CA HIS A 274 12.72 -2.26 -6.70
C HIS A 274 14.26 -2.33 -6.66
N GLY A 275 14.90 -1.56 -7.54
CA GLY A 275 16.32 -1.73 -7.86
C GLY A 275 17.21 -0.54 -7.55
N HIS A 276 16.71 0.41 -6.78
CA HIS A 276 17.36 1.69 -6.50
C HIS A 276 17.41 1.93 -4.97
N GLY A 277 18.23 2.87 -4.50
CA GLY A 277 18.44 3.15 -3.08
C GLY A 277 19.11 1.99 -2.31
N ASP A 278 18.87 1.92 -0.99
CA ASP A 278 19.41 0.90 -0.06
C ASP A 278 18.87 -0.54 -0.29
N GLY A 279 18.28 -0.79 -1.46
CA GLY A 279 17.89 -2.10 -1.97
C GLY A 279 16.39 -2.44 -1.90
N GLY A 280 15.88 -3.08 -2.95
CA GLY A 280 14.57 -3.75 -2.96
C GLY A 280 14.41 -4.75 -1.82
N GLY A 281 13.27 -4.67 -1.13
CA GLY A 281 12.97 -5.44 0.08
C GLY A 281 13.05 -4.62 1.37
N MET A 282 13.71 -3.45 1.36
CA MET A 282 13.95 -2.65 2.57
C MET A 282 12.89 -1.58 2.88
N TYR A 283 12.11 -1.15 1.89
CA TYR A 283 11.05 -0.14 2.10
C TYR A 283 9.77 -0.74 2.71
N LEU A 284 9.88 -1.33 3.90
CA LEU A 284 8.75 -1.99 4.57
C LEU A 284 7.57 -1.05 4.78
N ALA A 285 7.82 0.22 5.10
CA ALA A 285 6.76 1.20 5.34
C ALA A 285 5.79 1.30 4.17
N TRP A 286 6.22 1.08 2.92
CA TRP A 286 5.36 1.21 1.73
C TRP A 286 4.15 0.28 1.74
N PHE A 287 4.29 -0.89 2.38
CA PHE A 287 3.21 -1.88 2.45
C PHE A 287 2.80 -2.23 3.89
N LEU A 288 3.68 -2.08 4.87
CA LEU A 288 3.50 -2.61 6.22
C LEU A 288 2.24 -2.05 6.91
N PRO A 289 1.95 -0.73 6.91
CA PRO A 289 0.69 -0.24 7.48
C PRO A 289 -0.55 -0.78 6.78
N LEU A 290 -0.52 -0.93 5.44
CA LEU A 290 -1.62 -1.50 4.67
C LEU A 290 -1.81 -2.99 4.99
N ALA A 291 -0.71 -3.73 5.14
CA ALA A 291 -0.70 -5.14 5.52
C ALA A 291 -1.23 -5.33 6.96
N LEU A 292 -0.80 -4.48 7.90
CA LEU A 292 -1.32 -4.48 9.27
C LEU A 292 -2.82 -4.24 9.30
N LEU A 293 -3.33 -3.22 8.60
CA LEU A 293 -4.78 -2.98 8.51
C LEU A 293 -5.52 -4.14 7.83
N THR A 294 -4.88 -4.83 6.88
CA THR A 294 -5.46 -6.02 6.24
C THR A 294 -5.60 -7.17 7.23
N VAL A 295 -4.60 -7.39 8.09
CA VAL A 295 -4.60 -8.42 9.14
C VAL A 295 -5.59 -8.09 10.25
N PHE A 296 -5.61 -6.83 10.69
CA PHE A 296 -6.49 -6.33 11.75
C PHE A 296 -7.92 -6.01 11.27
N ARG A 297 -8.28 -6.41 10.05
CA ARG A 297 -9.63 -6.21 9.53
C ARG A 297 -10.63 -7.10 10.29
N PRO A 298 -11.77 -6.55 10.76
CA PRO A 298 -12.78 -7.34 11.45
C PRO A 298 -13.49 -8.27 10.45
N ASN A 299 -13.14 -9.56 10.48
CA ASN A 299 -13.85 -10.61 9.73
C ASN A 299 -14.34 -11.76 10.64
N LEU A 300 -13.91 -11.78 11.92
CA LEU A 300 -14.18 -12.86 12.87
C LEU A 300 -14.59 -12.37 14.27
N GLU A 301 -14.75 -11.06 14.48
CA GLU A 301 -15.10 -10.51 15.80
C GLU A 301 -16.47 -11.01 16.30
N ASP A 302 -17.40 -11.23 15.38
CA ASP A 302 -18.74 -11.75 15.69
C ASP A 302 -18.76 -13.27 15.95
N ARG A 303 -17.64 -13.98 15.77
CA ARG A 303 -17.55 -15.44 15.97
C ARG A 303 -17.13 -15.79 17.39
N VAL A 304 -17.85 -15.27 18.37
CA VAL A 304 -17.68 -15.63 19.79
C VAL A 304 -18.35 -16.97 20.06
N ALA A 305 -17.83 -17.75 21.00
CA ALA A 305 -18.43 -19.04 21.39
C ALA A 305 -19.93 -18.91 21.71
N LEU A 306 -20.37 -17.78 22.28
CA LEU A 306 -21.78 -17.48 22.58
C LEU A 306 -22.65 -17.32 21.32
N THR A 307 -22.11 -16.84 20.20
CA THR A 307 -22.86 -16.69 18.94
C THR A 307 -22.80 -17.95 18.07
N VAL A 308 -21.75 -18.75 18.21
CA VAL A 308 -21.51 -19.96 17.41
C VAL A 308 -22.03 -21.22 18.08
N LEU A 309 -21.97 -21.32 19.41
CA LEU A 309 -22.49 -22.44 20.19
C LEU A 309 -23.91 -22.11 20.65
N GLY A 310 -24.92 -22.53 19.88
CA GLY A 310 -26.29 -22.55 20.38
C GLY A 310 -26.41 -23.55 21.53
N GLU A 311 -27.11 -23.17 22.61
CA GLU A 311 -27.40 -24.03 23.77
C GLU A 311 -28.09 -25.36 23.36
N ASP A 312 -28.75 -25.36 22.20
CA ASP A 312 -29.43 -26.51 21.59
C ASP A 312 -28.53 -27.60 21.04
N TRP A 313 -27.20 -27.47 21.07
CA TRP A 313 -26.30 -28.49 20.51
C TRP A 313 -26.53 -29.87 21.16
N PHE A 314 -26.75 -29.91 22.47
CA PHE A 314 -27.08 -31.14 23.19
C PHE A 314 -28.50 -31.65 22.86
N THR A 315 -29.47 -30.76 22.73
CA THR A 315 -30.88 -31.08 22.44
C THR A 315 -31.02 -31.68 21.04
N ARG A 316 -30.36 -31.08 20.03
CA ARG A 316 -30.33 -31.59 18.65
C ARG A 316 -29.62 -32.94 18.55
N ARG A 317 -28.53 -33.14 19.30
CA ARG A 317 -27.81 -34.43 19.33
C ARG A 317 -28.68 -35.54 19.92
N ARG A 318 -29.41 -35.27 21.01
CA ARG A 318 -30.36 -36.23 21.61
C ARG A 318 -31.51 -36.56 20.67
N ALA A 319 -32.12 -35.56 20.01
CA ALA A 319 -33.20 -35.79 19.05
C ALA A 319 -32.75 -36.65 17.85
N LYS A 320 -31.53 -36.41 17.33
CA LYS A 320 -30.97 -37.18 16.22
C LYS A 320 -30.66 -38.63 16.62
N LEU A 321 -30.17 -38.85 17.83
CA LEU A 321 -29.95 -40.20 18.38
C LEU A 321 -31.29 -40.93 18.66
N ALA A 322 -32.31 -40.21 19.11
CA ALA A 322 -33.65 -40.76 19.32
C ALA A 322 -34.33 -41.16 17.99
N GLN A 323 -34.07 -40.42 16.90
CA GLN A 323 -34.53 -40.81 15.56
C GLN A 323 -33.81 -42.05 15.02
N LEU A 324 -32.51 -42.19 15.29
CA LEU A 324 -31.73 -43.38 14.91
C LEU A 324 -32.11 -44.63 15.71
N ASN A 325 -32.57 -44.45 16.95
CA ASN A 325 -33.05 -45.55 17.81
C ASN A 325 -34.54 -45.86 17.64
N ARG A 326 -35.26 -45.23 16.70
CA ARG A 326 -36.60 -45.70 16.34
C ARG A 326 -36.46 -46.94 15.45
N PRO A 327 -36.95 -48.13 15.88
CA PRO A 327 -37.06 -49.25 14.97
C PRO A 327 -37.97 -48.84 13.81
N SER A 328 -37.50 -49.04 12.58
CA SER A 328 -38.31 -48.91 11.39
C SER A 328 -39.42 -49.96 11.44
N SER A 329 -40.58 -49.62 11.98
CA SER A 329 -41.80 -50.42 11.85
C SER A 329 -42.45 -50.25 10.46
N ALA A 330 -41.62 -50.19 9.42
CA ALA A 330 -42.04 -50.18 8.03
C ALA A 330 -41.49 -51.45 7.38
N GLY A 331 -42.19 -52.56 7.61
CA GLY A 331 -41.75 -53.86 7.15
C GLY A 331 -42.62 -55.01 7.64
N LYS A 332 -43.95 -54.82 7.66
CA LYS A 332 -44.98 -55.87 7.59
C LYS A 332 -46.33 -55.17 7.44
N ASP A 333 -47.15 -55.68 6.53
CA ASP A 333 -48.54 -55.31 6.28
C ASP A 333 -48.78 -54.18 5.25
N SER A 334 -48.73 -54.54 3.96
CA SER A 334 -49.90 -54.46 3.07
C SER A 334 -49.51 -54.77 1.61
N ILE A 335 -49.70 -56.04 1.23
CA ILE A 335 -50.10 -56.39 -0.13
C ILE A 335 -51.62 -56.56 -0.08
N ALA A 336 -52.30 -56.03 -1.10
CA ALA A 336 -53.73 -56.08 -1.40
C ALA A 336 -54.60 -54.98 -0.77
N ALA A 337 -54.88 -53.92 -1.54
CA ALA A 337 -56.17 -53.80 -2.22
C ALA A 337 -56.17 -52.60 -3.17
N PHE A 338 -56.64 -52.85 -4.38
CA PHE A 338 -56.77 -51.91 -5.48
C PHE A 338 -58.08 -51.11 -5.36
N SER A 339 -58.01 -49.83 -5.71
CA SER A 339 -59.07 -48.96 -6.27
C SER A 339 -60.17 -48.36 -5.39
N PRO A 340 -60.87 -47.28 -5.84
CA PRO A 340 -60.60 -46.39 -6.98
C PRO A 340 -60.64 -44.86 -6.65
N LEU A 341 -60.17 -44.08 -7.62
CA LEU A 341 -60.35 -42.64 -7.81
C LEU A 341 -61.70 -42.07 -7.34
N ARG A 342 -61.68 -40.96 -6.59
CA ARG A 342 -62.78 -39.96 -6.54
C ARG A 342 -62.25 -38.52 -6.51
N PHE A 343 -62.87 -37.72 -7.37
CA PHE A 343 -62.66 -36.30 -7.70
C PHE A 343 -63.04 -35.33 -6.56
N PRO A 344 -62.63 -34.04 -6.63
CA PRO A 344 -62.86 -33.04 -5.58
C PRO A 344 -64.21 -32.28 -5.65
N SER A 345 -64.72 -31.96 -4.44
CA SER A 345 -65.63 -30.87 -3.94
C SER A 345 -67.07 -30.72 -4.49
N PRO A 346 -68.08 -30.28 -3.67
CA PRO A 346 -68.36 -28.85 -3.36
C PRO A 346 -69.05 -28.61 -1.95
N PRO A 347 -69.86 -27.53 -1.66
CA PRO A 347 -69.46 -26.34 -0.88
C PRO A 347 -70.30 -25.96 0.39
N THR A 348 -69.74 -25.06 1.22
CA THR A 348 -70.33 -23.97 2.08
C THR A 348 -71.37 -24.17 3.22
N ALA A 349 -71.31 -23.19 4.14
CA ALA A 349 -72.22 -22.72 5.21
C ALA A 349 -72.06 -23.43 6.58
N SER A 350 -71.92 -22.75 7.72
CA SER A 350 -72.48 -21.45 8.18
C SER A 350 -71.46 -20.38 8.58
#